data_AF-A0A8D0R435-F1
#
_entry.id   AF-A0A8D0R435-F1
#
_cell.length_a   1.000
_cell.length_b   1.000
_cell.length_c   1.000
_cell.angle_alpha   90.00
_cell.angle_beta   90.00
_cell.angle_gamma   90.00
#
_symmetry.space_group_name_H-M   'P 1'
#
loop_
_entity.id
_entity.type
_entity.pdbx_description
1 polymer ?
#
loop_
_entity_poly.entity_id
_entity_poly.type
_entity_poly.pdbx_seq_one_letter_code
_entity_poly.pdbx_strand_id
1 'polypeptide(L)'
;SQPKNEKSTYNGKKENSLKSPAVNVGEDCPVFDGLFEFCQLSAGGSVASAVKLNKQQTDIAVNWAGGLHHAKKSEASGFCYVNDIVLAILELLKYHQRVLYIDIDIHHGDGVEEAFYTTDRVMTVSFHKYGEYFPGTGDLRVRTPFRGQPAHPQLPALSLLSHVTKNHFLPLLPFRTSQPSLGHLL
;
A
#
# COMPACT_ATOMS: atom_id res chain seq x y z
N SER A 1 13.25 12.74 -52.08
CA SER A 1 13.27 11.32 -51.67
C SER A 1 12.84 11.25 -50.22
N GLN A 2 11.72 10.58 -49.93
CA GLN A 2 11.25 10.41 -48.55
C GLN A 2 12.09 9.33 -47.83
N PRO A 3 12.38 9.48 -46.51
CA PRO A 3 13.05 8.44 -45.76
C PRO A 3 12.08 7.28 -45.50
N LYS A 4 12.57 6.06 -45.71
CA LYS A 4 11.82 4.82 -45.51
C LYS A 4 11.61 4.59 -44.01
N ASN A 5 10.38 4.25 -43.67
CA ASN A 5 9.93 3.87 -42.34
C ASN A 5 10.49 2.48 -42.00
N GLU A 6 11.51 2.40 -41.15
CA GLU A 6 12.02 1.13 -40.63
C GLU A 6 11.17 0.71 -39.43
N LYS A 7 10.24 -0.21 -39.66
CA LYS A 7 9.53 -0.91 -38.58
C LYS A 7 10.56 -1.76 -37.83
N SER A 8 10.98 -1.30 -36.66
CA SER A 8 11.71 -2.11 -35.67
C SER A 8 10.85 -3.32 -35.30
N THR A 9 11.25 -4.50 -35.79
CA THR A 9 10.74 -5.78 -35.34
C THR A 9 11.21 -6.02 -33.90
N TYR A 10 10.39 -5.63 -32.93
CA TYR A 10 10.61 -5.94 -31.52
C TYR A 10 10.49 -7.46 -31.33
N ASN A 11 11.58 -8.08 -30.89
CA ASN A 11 11.82 -9.51 -30.98
C ASN A 11 11.30 -10.21 -29.70
N GLY A 12 10.18 -10.94 -29.78
CA GLY A 12 9.49 -11.62 -28.67
C GLY A 12 10.29 -12.70 -27.91
N LYS A 13 11.59 -12.84 -28.16
CA LYS A 13 12.49 -13.75 -27.43
C LYS A 13 13.05 -13.18 -26.13
N LYS A 14 13.05 -11.84 -25.93
CA LYS A 14 13.54 -11.20 -24.68
C LYS A 14 12.51 -11.13 -23.55
N GLU A 15 11.22 -11.08 -23.86
CA GLU A 15 10.15 -11.02 -22.84
C GLU A 15 10.11 -12.27 -21.95
N ASN A 16 10.36 -13.46 -22.52
CA ASN A 16 10.30 -14.71 -21.76
C ASN A 16 11.44 -14.88 -20.73
N SER A 17 12.56 -14.16 -20.84
CA SER A 17 13.66 -14.25 -19.88
C SER A 17 13.48 -13.36 -18.65
N LEU A 18 12.49 -12.45 -18.66
CA LEU A 18 12.24 -11.50 -17.57
C LEU A 18 11.07 -11.93 -16.67
N LYS A 19 10.28 -12.93 -17.10
CA LYS A 19 9.27 -13.57 -16.26
C LYS A 19 9.97 -14.44 -15.24
N SER A 20 9.67 -14.22 -13.96
CA SER A 20 10.30 -14.95 -12.87
C SER A 20 9.23 -15.35 -11.86
N PRO A 21 8.91 -16.66 -11.77
CA PRO A 21 8.01 -17.18 -10.74
C PRO A 21 8.50 -16.86 -9.32
N ALA A 22 9.82 -16.70 -9.14
CA ALA A 22 10.41 -16.44 -7.83
C ALA A 22 10.10 -15.03 -7.28
N VAL A 23 9.67 -14.09 -8.12
CA VAL A 23 9.26 -12.73 -7.71
C VAL A 23 7.86 -12.37 -8.21
N ASN A 24 7.10 -13.36 -8.68
CA ASN A 24 5.74 -13.22 -9.21
C ASN A 24 5.58 -12.13 -10.30
N VAL A 25 6.59 -12.01 -11.18
CA VAL A 25 6.54 -11.12 -12.35
C VAL A 25 6.22 -11.98 -13.58
N GLY A 26 5.12 -11.66 -14.26
CA GLY A 26 4.58 -12.51 -15.32
C GLY A 26 3.21 -12.04 -15.84
N GLU A 27 2.16 -12.71 -15.38
CA GLU A 27 0.80 -12.54 -15.92
C GLU A 27 0.12 -11.30 -15.33
N ASP A 28 -0.17 -11.32 -14.03
CA ASP A 28 -0.80 -10.19 -13.32
C ASP A 28 0.17 -9.01 -13.12
N CYS A 29 1.48 -9.26 -13.19
CA CYS A 29 2.52 -8.26 -13.05
C CYS A 29 3.45 -8.30 -14.27
N PRO A 30 3.02 -7.77 -15.44
CA PRO A 30 3.77 -7.88 -16.68
C PRO A 30 5.07 -7.05 -16.68
N VAL A 31 6.06 -7.55 -17.40
CA VAL A 31 7.25 -6.77 -17.71
C VAL A 31 6.92 -5.81 -18.85
N PHE A 32 7.27 -4.53 -18.69
CA PHE A 32 7.12 -3.53 -19.74
C PHE A 32 8.32 -2.58 -19.77
N ASP A 33 8.56 -1.98 -20.94
CA ASP A 33 9.60 -0.96 -21.11
C ASP A 33 9.30 0.24 -20.19
N GLY A 34 10.24 0.58 -19.30
CA GLY A 34 10.05 1.65 -18.32
C GLY A 34 9.50 1.19 -16.96
N LEU A 35 9.37 -0.12 -16.71
CA LEU A 35 8.85 -0.66 -15.44
C LEU A 35 9.61 -0.12 -14.21
N PHE A 36 10.94 -0.06 -14.28
CA PHE A 36 11.74 0.41 -13.15
C PHE A 36 11.54 1.91 -12.92
N GLU A 37 11.53 2.71 -13.99
CA GLU A 37 11.29 4.15 -13.95
C GLU A 37 9.89 4.46 -13.39
N PHE A 38 8.88 3.68 -13.78
CA PHE A 38 7.54 3.75 -13.20
C PHE A 38 7.57 3.54 -11.68
N CYS A 39 8.26 2.49 -11.20
CA CYS A 39 8.41 2.22 -9.78
C CYS A 39 9.14 3.36 -9.05
N GLN A 40 10.19 3.92 -9.66
CA GLN A 40 10.95 5.03 -9.09
C GLN A 40 10.10 6.29 -8.93
N LEU A 41 9.28 6.63 -9.92
CA LEU A 41 8.41 7.80 -9.87
C LEU A 41 7.33 7.65 -8.79
N SER A 42 6.67 6.50 -8.77
CA SER A 42 5.64 6.18 -7.77
C SER A 42 6.20 6.22 -6.34
N ALA A 43 7.27 5.44 -6.08
CA ALA A 43 7.88 5.36 -4.75
C ALA A 43 8.55 6.68 -4.34
N GLY A 44 9.22 7.36 -5.27
CA GLY A 44 9.86 8.65 -5.03
C GLY A 44 8.87 9.72 -4.61
N GLY A 45 7.68 9.77 -5.21
CA GLY A 45 6.61 10.69 -4.84
C GLY A 45 6.14 10.49 -3.40
N SER A 46 5.90 9.24 -2.99
CA SER A 46 5.42 8.91 -1.64
C SER A 46 6.49 9.17 -0.57
N VAL A 47 7.75 8.78 -0.82
CA VAL A 47 8.86 9.05 0.11
C VAL A 47 9.15 10.55 0.23
N ALA A 48 9.18 11.29 -0.89
CA ALA A 48 9.39 12.74 -0.85
C ALA A 48 8.26 13.46 -0.10
N SER A 49 7.03 12.97 -0.23
CA SER A 49 5.87 13.47 0.51
C SER A 49 6.00 13.22 2.01
N ALA A 50 6.39 12.01 2.42
CA ALA A 50 6.67 11.68 3.82
C ALA A 50 7.80 12.54 4.41
N VAL A 51 8.86 12.82 3.64
CA VAL A 51 9.93 13.74 4.06
C VAL A 51 9.40 15.16 4.30
N LYS A 52 8.52 15.68 3.42
CA LYS A 52 7.92 17.01 3.60
C LYS A 52 7.05 17.08 4.86
N LEU A 53 6.27 16.04 5.14
CA LEU A 53 5.46 15.90 6.36
C LEU A 53 6.35 15.87 7.61
N ASN A 54 7.38 15.02 7.62
CA ASN A 54 8.34 14.92 8.73
C ASN A 54 9.05 16.26 9.03
N LYS A 55 9.37 17.02 7.97
CA LYS A 55 10.00 18.34 8.08
C LYS A 55 9.02 19.47 8.45
N GLN A 56 7.73 19.16 8.65
CA GLN A 56 6.68 20.13 8.94
C GLN A 56 6.61 21.23 7.88
N GLN A 57 6.88 20.89 6.61
CA GLN A 57 6.83 21.82 5.48
C GLN A 57 5.46 21.85 4.79
N THR A 58 4.61 20.88 5.10
CA THR A 58 3.25 20.76 4.61
C THR A 58 2.43 19.99 5.63
N ASP A 59 1.12 20.28 5.70
CA ASP A 59 0.17 19.51 6.50
C ASP A 59 -0.37 18.31 5.73
N ILE A 60 -0.51 18.45 4.41
CA ILE A 60 -1.05 17.43 3.50
C ILE A 60 -0.11 17.29 2.30
N ALA A 61 0.12 16.05 1.87
CA ALA A 61 0.87 15.75 0.65
C ALA A 61 0.11 14.71 -0.17
N VAL A 62 0.12 14.86 -1.49
CA VAL A 62 -0.67 14.04 -2.41
C VAL A 62 0.24 13.44 -3.47
N ASN A 63 0.17 12.12 -3.65
CA ASN A 63 0.83 11.40 -4.72
C ASN A 63 -0.13 10.38 -5.35
N TRP A 64 -0.83 10.79 -6.41
CA TRP A 64 -1.78 9.92 -7.12
C TRP A 64 -1.13 8.77 -7.89
N ALA A 65 0.19 8.82 -8.12
CA ALA A 65 0.93 7.72 -8.75
C ALA A 65 1.33 6.63 -7.75
N GLY A 66 1.17 6.87 -6.44
CA GLY A 66 1.43 5.93 -5.37
C GLY A 66 0.20 5.08 -5.01
N GLY A 67 0.25 4.44 -3.85
CA GLY A 67 -0.85 3.62 -3.34
C GLY A 67 -0.79 2.16 -3.77
N LEU A 68 0.38 1.65 -4.17
CA LEU A 68 0.56 0.29 -4.68
C LEU A 68 0.67 -0.71 -3.51
N HIS A 69 -0.47 -0.98 -2.88
CA HIS A 69 -0.58 -1.66 -1.58
C HIS A 69 -0.38 -3.18 -1.58
N HIS A 70 -0.38 -3.84 -2.74
CA HIS A 70 -0.26 -5.30 -2.85
C HIS A 70 1.19 -5.81 -2.90
N ALA A 71 2.15 -4.94 -3.24
CA ALA A 71 3.54 -5.35 -3.38
C ALA A 71 4.08 -5.89 -2.04
N LYS A 72 4.78 -7.03 -2.11
CA LYS A 72 5.35 -7.72 -0.95
C LYS A 72 6.84 -7.43 -0.83
N LYS A 73 7.47 -7.96 0.23
CA LYS A 73 8.91 -7.77 0.46
C LYS A 73 9.79 -8.32 -0.67
N SER A 74 9.39 -9.44 -1.27
CA SER A 74 10.20 -10.16 -2.26
C SER A 74 9.40 -10.62 -3.50
N GLU A 75 8.17 -10.15 -3.67
CA GLU A 75 7.33 -10.52 -4.81
C GLU A 75 6.40 -9.37 -5.22
N ALA A 76 6.14 -9.27 -6.52
CA ALA A 76 5.09 -8.42 -7.07
C ALA A 76 3.72 -9.08 -6.87
N SER A 77 2.66 -8.30 -6.79
CA SER A 77 1.29 -8.83 -6.65
C SER A 77 0.27 -7.77 -7.05
N GLY A 78 -0.83 -8.16 -7.70
CA GLY A 78 -1.94 -7.26 -8.02
C GLY A 78 -1.51 -5.95 -8.70
N PHE A 79 -0.69 -6.04 -9.76
CA PHE A 79 -0.10 -4.91 -10.48
C PHE A 79 0.91 -4.06 -9.69
N CYS A 80 1.25 -4.45 -8.46
CA CYS A 80 2.16 -3.72 -7.57
C CYS A 80 3.53 -4.39 -7.51
N TYR A 81 4.59 -3.64 -7.82
CA TYR A 81 5.98 -4.14 -7.84
C TYR A 81 6.83 -3.64 -6.67
N VAL A 82 6.59 -2.40 -6.23
CA VAL A 82 7.24 -1.75 -5.10
C VAL A 82 6.16 -1.16 -4.21
N ASN A 83 6.20 -1.48 -2.92
CA ASN A 83 5.23 -0.96 -1.96
C ASN A 83 5.66 0.44 -1.48
N ASP A 84 5.25 1.47 -2.22
CA ASP A 84 5.58 2.87 -1.92
C ASP A 84 5.02 3.33 -0.57
N ILE A 85 3.90 2.76 -0.16
CA ILE A 85 3.22 3.05 1.11
C ILE A 85 4.09 2.60 2.29
N VAL A 86 4.62 1.36 2.25
CA VAL A 86 5.51 0.85 3.28
C VAL A 86 6.76 1.72 3.41
N LEU A 87 7.35 2.13 2.28
CA LEU A 87 8.52 3.02 2.28
C LEU A 87 8.21 4.39 2.89
N ALA A 88 7.05 4.97 2.56
CA ALA A 88 6.59 6.24 3.13
C ALA A 88 6.32 6.13 4.64
N ILE A 89 5.67 5.05 5.10
CA ILE A 89 5.44 4.81 6.53
C ILE A 89 6.76 4.65 7.29
N LEU A 90 7.73 3.92 6.74
CA LEU A 90 9.07 3.79 7.34
C LEU A 90 9.77 5.15 7.46
N GLU A 91 9.59 6.05 6.48
CA GLU A 91 10.07 7.42 6.56
C GLU A 91 9.37 8.20 7.68
N LEU A 92 8.03 8.13 7.77
CA LEU A 92 7.24 8.78 8.83
C LEU A 92 7.64 8.29 10.23
N LEU A 93 7.91 6.99 10.38
CA LEU A 93 8.33 6.38 11.66
C LEU A 93 9.68 6.88 12.17
N LYS A 94 10.45 7.66 11.40
CA LYS A 94 11.65 8.33 11.90
C LYS A 94 11.32 9.46 12.89
N TYR A 95 10.15 10.09 12.76
CA TYR A 95 9.73 11.24 13.57
C TYR A 95 8.45 10.97 14.36
N HIS A 96 7.63 10.03 13.91
CA HIS A 96 6.36 9.69 14.54
C HIS A 96 6.43 8.36 15.28
N GLN A 97 6.05 8.36 16.56
CA GLN A 97 6.03 7.14 17.37
C GLN A 97 5.02 6.12 16.84
N ARG A 98 3.89 6.63 16.32
CA ARG A 98 2.77 5.86 15.78
C ARG A 98 2.29 6.47 14.46
N VAL A 99 1.94 5.62 13.50
CA VAL A 99 1.35 5.97 12.21
C VAL A 99 0.05 5.19 12.02
N LEU A 100 -1.00 5.85 11.55
CA LEU A 100 -2.26 5.22 11.14
C LEU A 100 -2.28 5.14 9.61
N TYR A 101 -2.56 3.95 9.08
CA TYR A 101 -2.80 3.71 7.67
C TYR A 101 -4.26 3.32 7.46
N ILE A 102 -4.93 4.03 6.57
CA ILE A 102 -6.33 3.80 6.20
C ILE A 102 -6.35 3.45 4.72
N ASP A 103 -7.05 2.37 4.39
CA ASP A 103 -7.18 1.86 3.04
C ASP A 103 -8.66 1.73 2.66
N ILE A 104 -9.03 2.41 1.58
CA ILE A 104 -10.39 2.44 1.04
C ILE A 104 -10.47 1.79 -0.35
N ASP A 105 -9.40 1.15 -0.80
CA ASP A 105 -9.42 0.34 -2.02
C ASP A 105 -10.39 -0.85 -1.84
N ILE A 106 -10.99 -1.29 -2.95
CA ILE A 106 -11.91 -2.43 -2.92
C ILE A 106 -11.19 -3.74 -2.57
N HIS A 107 -9.88 -3.82 -2.79
CA HIS A 107 -9.04 -4.95 -2.41
C HIS A 107 -8.43 -4.71 -1.03
N HIS A 108 -8.17 -5.79 -0.31
CA HIS A 108 -7.48 -5.70 0.97
C HIS A 108 -6.04 -5.21 0.78
N GLY A 109 -5.62 -4.20 1.56
CA GLY A 109 -4.25 -3.66 1.63
C GLY A 109 -3.24 -4.61 2.27
N ASP A 110 -3.15 -5.81 1.74
CA ASP A 110 -2.47 -6.97 2.30
C ASP A 110 -0.95 -6.81 2.36
N GLY A 111 -0.31 -6.16 1.40
CA GLY A 111 1.14 -5.89 1.44
C GLY A 111 1.53 -4.93 2.57
N VAL A 112 0.69 -3.93 2.84
CA VAL A 112 0.91 -2.99 3.94
C VAL A 112 0.61 -3.64 5.29
N GLU A 113 -0.50 -4.40 5.40
CA GLU A 113 -0.81 -5.18 6.61
C GLU A 113 0.33 -6.14 6.95
N GLU A 114 0.80 -6.93 5.99
CA GLU A 114 1.85 -7.92 6.19
C GLU A 114 3.16 -7.28 6.66
N ALA A 115 3.56 -6.16 6.05
CA ALA A 115 4.79 -5.45 6.39
C ALA A 115 4.84 -4.96 7.85
N PHE A 116 3.68 -4.66 8.44
CA PHE A 116 3.57 -4.12 9.79
C PHE A 116 2.83 -5.04 10.77
N TYR A 117 2.55 -6.28 10.38
CA TYR A 117 1.74 -7.24 11.14
C TYR A 117 2.25 -7.50 12.58
N THR A 118 3.56 -7.32 12.79
CA THR A 118 4.24 -7.60 14.06
C THR A 118 4.68 -6.35 14.84
N THR A 119 4.15 -5.16 14.51
CA THR A 119 4.44 -3.93 15.25
C THR A 119 3.19 -3.23 15.76
N ASP A 120 3.31 -2.54 16.90
CA ASP A 120 2.29 -1.67 17.47
C ASP A 120 2.47 -0.19 17.04
N ARG A 121 3.53 0.10 16.29
CA ARG A 121 3.82 1.46 15.80
C ARG A 121 3.01 1.85 14.57
N VAL A 122 2.42 0.88 13.88
CA VAL A 122 1.59 1.13 12.70
C VAL A 122 0.28 0.39 12.86
N MET A 123 -0.83 1.11 12.75
CA MET A 123 -2.16 0.53 12.69
C MET A 123 -2.64 0.55 11.24
N THR A 124 -2.99 -0.61 10.71
CA THR A 124 -3.57 -0.75 9.36
C THR A 124 -5.06 -1.00 9.46
N VAL A 125 -5.87 -0.19 8.78
CA VAL A 125 -7.33 -0.32 8.72
C VAL A 125 -7.75 -0.34 7.26
N SER A 126 -8.36 -1.44 6.81
CA SER A 126 -8.79 -1.59 5.41
C SER A 126 -10.28 -1.91 5.30
N PHE A 127 -10.92 -1.30 4.30
CA PHE A 127 -12.32 -1.50 3.96
C PHE A 127 -12.44 -2.10 2.56
N HIS A 128 -12.61 -3.42 2.47
CA HIS A 128 -12.49 -4.12 1.20
C HIS A 128 -13.59 -5.15 0.99
N LYS A 129 -13.78 -5.58 -0.26
CA LYS A 129 -14.63 -6.71 -0.59
C LYS A 129 -13.94 -8.00 -0.14
N TYR A 130 -14.69 -8.88 0.52
CA TYR A 130 -14.20 -10.16 1.02
C TYR A 130 -15.09 -11.33 0.57
N GLY A 131 -14.48 -12.49 0.31
CA GLY A 131 -15.13 -13.70 -0.22
C GLY A 131 -15.02 -13.82 -1.75
N GLU A 132 -14.39 -14.90 -2.23
CA GLU A 132 -14.09 -15.15 -3.66
C GLU A 132 -13.58 -13.90 -4.41
N TYR A 133 -12.70 -13.14 -3.77
CA TYR A 133 -12.17 -11.88 -4.29
C TYR A 133 -10.69 -11.75 -3.95
N PHE A 134 -9.92 -11.15 -4.85
CA PHE A 134 -8.51 -10.86 -4.63
C PHE A 134 -8.34 -9.86 -3.48
N PRO A 135 -7.32 -9.99 -2.59
CA PRO A 135 -6.25 -11.00 -2.55
C PRO A 135 -6.59 -12.26 -1.72
N GLY A 136 -7.82 -12.41 -1.25
CA GLY A 136 -8.24 -13.56 -0.43
C GLY A 136 -7.82 -13.48 1.05
N THR A 137 -7.23 -12.36 1.48
CA THR A 137 -6.89 -12.06 2.89
C THR A 137 -7.81 -10.96 3.44
N GLY A 138 -7.62 -10.55 4.71
CA GLY A 138 -8.42 -9.47 5.32
C GLY A 138 -9.73 -9.92 5.98
N ASP A 139 -9.87 -11.21 6.31
CA ASP A 139 -11.03 -11.71 7.06
C ASP A 139 -11.22 -10.94 8.38
N LEU A 140 -12.47 -10.69 8.78
CA LEU A 140 -12.83 -10.14 10.10
C LEU A 140 -12.13 -10.81 11.29
N ARG A 141 -11.77 -12.09 11.14
CA ARG A 141 -11.12 -12.91 12.16
C ARG A 141 -9.60 -12.73 12.19
N VAL A 142 -8.99 -12.20 11.14
CA VAL A 142 -7.56 -11.85 11.14
C VAL A 142 -7.37 -10.73 12.16
N ARG A 143 -6.61 -11.04 13.20
CA ARG A 143 -6.30 -10.16 14.32
C ARG A 143 -4.79 -10.07 14.40
N THR A 144 -4.23 -8.87 14.34
CA THR A 144 -2.79 -8.70 14.58
C THR A 144 -2.46 -9.21 15.99
N PRO A 145 -1.52 -10.16 16.13
CA PRO A 145 -1.25 -10.80 17.41
C PRO A 145 -0.24 -9.94 18.17
N PHE A 146 -0.69 -8.93 18.91
CA PHE A 146 0.14 -8.35 19.96
C PHE A 146 -0.57 -8.26 21.31
N ARG A 147 0.19 -8.64 22.35
CA ARG A 147 -0.20 -8.79 23.75
C ARG A 147 -1.08 -7.64 24.24
N GLY A 148 -2.32 -7.97 24.62
CA GLY A 148 -3.12 -7.19 25.57
C GLY A 148 -3.76 -5.90 25.05
N GLN A 149 -3.76 -5.63 23.75
CA GLN A 149 -4.46 -4.47 23.16
C GLN A 149 -5.63 -4.90 22.27
N PRO A 150 -6.70 -4.08 22.15
CA PRO A 150 -7.83 -4.36 21.28
C PRO A 150 -7.40 -4.43 19.81
N ALA A 151 -8.00 -5.36 19.07
CA ALA A 151 -7.66 -5.72 17.70
C ALA A 151 -7.77 -4.55 16.70
N HIS A 152 -6.97 -4.58 15.64
CA HIS A 152 -7.16 -3.71 14.48
C HIS A 152 -8.41 -4.17 13.70
N PRO A 153 -9.39 -3.28 13.48
CA PRO A 153 -10.61 -3.65 12.78
C PRO A 153 -10.36 -3.77 11.29
N GLN A 154 -10.42 -4.99 10.76
CA GLN A 154 -10.71 -5.22 9.36
C GLN A 154 -12.22 -5.18 9.17
N LEU A 155 -12.73 -4.53 8.13
CA LEU A 155 -14.17 -4.33 7.95
C LEU A 155 -14.57 -4.63 6.49
N PRO A 156 -15.29 -5.74 6.22
CA PRO A 156 -15.75 -6.05 4.89
C PRO A 156 -16.77 -5.01 4.44
N ALA A 157 -16.57 -4.50 3.22
CA ALA A 157 -17.28 -3.36 2.63
C ALA A 157 -18.81 -3.53 2.48
N LEU A 158 -19.36 -4.70 2.78
CA LEU A 158 -20.81 -4.95 2.76
C LEU A 158 -21.60 -4.21 3.86
N SER A 159 -20.92 -3.44 4.73
CA SER A 159 -21.55 -2.45 5.59
C SER A 159 -21.19 -1.03 5.13
N LEU A 160 -22.21 -0.27 4.71
CA LEU A 160 -22.15 1.10 4.20
C LEU A 160 -21.07 1.99 4.86
N LEU A 161 -20.18 2.56 4.03
CA LEU A 161 -19.16 3.56 4.42
C LEU A 161 -19.71 4.72 5.28
N SER A 162 -21.01 5.03 5.19
CA SER A 162 -21.63 6.11 5.98
C SER A 162 -21.89 5.75 7.45
N HIS A 163 -22.11 4.47 7.78
CA HIS A 163 -22.35 4.04 9.16
C HIS A 163 -21.05 3.78 9.93
N VAL A 164 -19.99 3.38 9.23
CA VAL A 164 -18.74 2.94 9.83
C VAL A 164 -17.83 4.11 10.21
N THR A 165 -17.77 5.15 9.38
CA THR A 165 -16.93 6.34 9.61
C THR A 165 -17.36 7.19 10.80
N LYS A 166 -18.64 7.23 11.17
CA LYS A 166 -19.10 7.99 12.35
C LYS A 166 -19.09 7.18 13.65
N ASN A 167 -19.43 5.90 13.60
CA ASN A 167 -19.61 5.08 14.80
C ASN A 167 -18.39 4.24 15.20
N HIS A 168 -17.48 3.92 14.26
CA HIS A 168 -16.29 3.12 14.55
C HIS A 168 -14.99 3.93 14.55
N PHE A 169 -14.89 5.02 13.79
CA PHE A 169 -13.68 5.87 13.75
C PHE A 169 -13.50 6.75 14.99
N LEU A 170 -14.57 7.36 15.51
CA LEU A 170 -14.53 8.18 16.73
C LEU A 170 -14.10 7.41 17.99
N PRO A 171 -14.52 6.14 18.21
CA PRO A 171 -13.97 5.31 19.28
C PRO A 171 -12.58 4.72 19.04
N LEU A 172 -11.98 4.88 17.84
CA LEU A 172 -10.59 4.49 17.53
C LEU A 172 -9.58 5.65 17.67
N LEU A 173 -10.08 6.90 17.71
CA LEU A 173 -9.27 8.07 18.10
C LEU A 173 -8.53 7.93 19.44
N PRO A 174 -9.04 7.21 20.46
CA PRO A 174 -8.25 6.81 21.60
C PRO A 174 -7.52 5.48 21.29
N PHE A 175 -6.35 5.61 20.67
CA PHE A 175 -5.13 4.97 21.17
C PHE A 175 -4.97 5.31 22.69
N ARG A 176 -5.82 4.76 23.57
CA ARG A 176 -5.70 4.85 25.03
C ARG A 176 -4.64 3.82 25.42
N THR A 177 -3.36 4.15 25.48
CA THR A 177 -2.73 4.98 26.54
C THR A 177 -1.60 5.92 26.08
N SER A 178 -1.50 6.26 24.78
CA SER A 178 -0.64 7.37 24.34
C SER A 178 -1.03 7.84 22.95
N GLN A 179 -1.31 9.14 22.80
CA GLN A 179 -1.87 9.73 21.58
C GLN A 179 -0.94 9.65 20.37
N PRO A 180 -1.39 9.29 19.16
CA PRO A 180 -0.57 9.47 17.96
C PRO A 180 -0.16 10.95 17.83
N SER A 181 1.11 11.20 17.51
CA SER A 181 1.68 12.55 17.46
C SER A 181 1.20 13.39 16.27
N LEU A 182 0.40 12.82 15.38
CA LEU A 182 -0.13 13.52 14.21
C LEU A 182 -1.38 12.80 13.71
N GLY A 183 -2.53 13.46 13.79
CA GLY A 183 -3.77 13.04 13.15
C GLY A 183 -3.89 13.73 11.80
N HIS A 184 -3.22 13.22 10.78
CA HIS A 184 -3.39 13.65 9.40
C HIS A 184 -3.86 12.44 8.58
N LEU A 185 -5.02 12.61 7.96
CA LEU A 185 -5.65 11.64 7.08
C LEU A 185 -4.81 11.58 5.79
N LEU A 186 -4.25 10.42 5.49
CA LEU A 186 -3.87 10.03 4.12
C LEU A 186 -5.09 9.37 3.47
#